data_AF-A0A5C5YCH7-F1
#
_entry.id   AF-A0A5C5YCH7-F1
#
_cell.length_a   1.000
_cell.length_b   1.000
_cell.length_c   1.000
_cell.angle_alpha   90.00
_cell.angle_beta   90.00
_cell.angle_gamma   90.00
#
_symmetry.space_group_name_H-M   'P 1'
#
loop_
_entity.id
_entity.type
_entity.pdbx_description
1 polymer ?
#
loop_
_entity_poly.entity_id
_entity_poly.type
_entity_poly.pdbx_seq_one_letter_code
_entity_poly.pdbx_strand_id
1 'polypeptide(L)'
;MIRSDDDPLTWVMLLDQLSEAHTHLGELIAEIERDSQIDESDAMVQLGHIYGHLNRFWHGRKITDGNMDALYTDESSSFPDDVILT
;
A
#
# COMPACT_ATOMS: atom_id res chain seq x y z
N MET A 1 12.82 -11.52 -6.93
CA MET A 1 11.51 -11.91 -7.51
C MET A 1 10.63 -12.30 -6.34
N ILE A 2 9.41 -11.79 -6.25
CA ILE A 2 8.47 -12.15 -5.19
C ILE A 2 7.75 -13.42 -5.66
N ARG A 3 7.87 -14.53 -4.93
CA ARG A 3 7.24 -15.82 -5.29
C ARG A 3 6.50 -16.37 -4.08
N SER A 4 5.27 -16.84 -4.30
CA SER A 4 4.43 -17.44 -3.26
C SER A 4 5.06 -18.67 -2.61
N ASP A 5 5.87 -19.41 -3.35
CA ASP A 5 6.36 -20.73 -2.94
C ASP A 5 7.60 -20.64 -2.04
N ASP A 6 8.32 -19.50 -2.09
CA ASP A 6 9.55 -19.28 -1.33
C ASP A 6 9.26 -18.74 0.08
N ASP A 7 8.24 -17.87 0.21
CA ASP A 7 7.79 -17.30 1.48
C ASP A 7 6.28 -16.99 1.42
N PRO A 8 5.42 -17.99 1.73
CA PRO A 8 3.96 -17.84 1.65
C PRO A 8 3.38 -16.78 2.60
N LEU A 9 4.02 -16.58 3.76
CA LEU A 9 3.54 -15.59 4.74
C LEU A 9 3.78 -14.18 4.20
N THR A 10 5.01 -13.89 3.77
CA THR A 10 5.33 -12.61 3.12
C THR A 10 4.47 -12.39 1.89
N TRP A 11 4.18 -13.43 1.11
CA TRP A 11 3.28 -13.33 -0.04
C TRP A 11 1.86 -12.86 0.33
N VAL A 12 1.26 -13.48 1.35
CA VAL A 12 -0.08 -13.09 1.82
C VAL A 12 -0.08 -11.65 2.33
N MET A 13 0.97 -11.23 3.05
CA MET A 13 1.09 -9.86 3.55
C MET A 13 1.21 -8.83 2.43
N LEU A 14 1.96 -9.14 1.39
CA LEU A 14 2.09 -8.28 0.22
C LEU A 14 0.74 -8.15 -0.51
N LEU A 15 0.00 -9.26 -0.65
CA LEU A 15 -1.33 -9.24 -1.23
C LEU A 15 -2.33 -8.44 -0.39
N ASP A 16 -2.22 -8.53 0.94
CA ASP A 16 -3.02 -7.76 1.89
C ASP A 16 -2.80 -6.26 1.70
N GLN A 17 -1.55 -5.80 1.55
CA GLN A 17 -1.27 -4.39 1.25
C GLN A 17 -1.94 -3.92 -0.05
N LEU A 18 -1.93 -4.72 -1.11
CA LEU A 18 -2.63 -4.38 -2.35
C LEU A 18 -4.16 -4.37 -2.20
N SER A 19 -4.69 -5.26 -1.36
CA SER A 19 -6.13 -5.35 -1.09
C SER A 19 -6.63 -4.13 -0.31
N GLU A 20 -5.89 -3.71 0.71
CA GLU A 20 -6.18 -2.48 1.47
C GLU A 20 -6.09 -1.23 0.58
N ALA A 21 -5.04 -1.12 -0.26
CA ALA A 21 -4.93 -0.02 -1.23
C ALA A 21 -6.14 0.02 -2.19
N HIS A 22 -6.61 -1.15 -2.65
CA HIS A 22 -7.79 -1.25 -3.51
C HIS A 22 -9.08 -0.84 -2.78
N THR A 23 -9.24 -1.21 -1.51
CA THR A 23 -10.38 -0.78 -0.67
C THR A 23 -10.42 0.74 -0.56
N HIS A 24 -9.33 1.37 -0.13
CA HIS A 24 -9.25 2.83 0.01
C HIS A 24 -9.46 3.57 -1.32
N LEU A 25 -8.91 3.04 -2.42
CA LEU A 25 -9.15 3.61 -3.74
C LEU A 25 -10.63 3.51 -4.15
N GLY A 26 -11.28 2.37 -3.86
CA GLY A 26 -12.69 2.16 -4.13
C GLY A 26 -13.59 3.12 -3.33
N GLU A 27 -13.27 3.34 -2.05
CA GLU A 27 -13.95 4.31 -1.20
C GLU A 27 -13.84 5.74 -1.77
N LEU A 28 -12.62 6.17 -2.11
CA LEU A 28 -12.35 7.48 -2.68
C LEU A 28 -13.11 7.69 -4.01
N ILE A 29 -13.12 6.69 -4.89
CA ILE A 29 -13.90 6.75 -6.14
C ILE A 29 -15.39 6.88 -5.85
N ALA A 30 -15.93 6.06 -4.95
CA ALA A 30 -17.35 6.08 -4.61
C ALA A 30 -17.78 7.43 -4.00
N GLU A 31 -16.92 8.06 -3.20
CA GLU A 31 -17.14 9.40 -2.67
C GLU A 31 -17.18 10.46 -3.77
N ILE A 32 -16.21 10.44 -4.69
CA ILE A 32 -16.13 11.35 -5.84
C ILE A 32 -17.31 11.16 -6.81
N GLU A 33 -17.79 9.94 -7.00
CA GLU A 33 -18.95 9.67 -7.86
C GLU A 33 -20.27 10.10 -7.22
N ARG A 34 -20.37 10.00 -5.89
CA ARG A 34 -21.59 10.34 -5.14
C ARG A 34 -21.77 11.84 -4.96
N ASP A 35 -20.68 12.57 -4.77
CA ASP A 35 -20.71 14.01 -4.48
C ASP A 35 -20.13 14.82 -5.64
N SER A 36 -20.71 15.97 -5.91
CA SER A 36 -20.17 16.95 -6.86
C SER A 36 -18.95 17.71 -6.32
N GLN A 37 -18.60 17.48 -5.04
CA GLN A 37 -17.49 18.10 -4.34
C GLN A 37 -16.70 17.04 -3.56
N ILE A 38 -15.39 17.22 -3.49
CA ILE A 38 -14.49 16.39 -2.69
C ILE A 38 -13.96 17.21 -1.52
N ASP A 39 -14.01 16.65 -0.31
CA ASP A 39 -13.30 17.25 0.83
C ASP A 39 -11.80 16.96 0.66
N GLU A 40 -11.00 18.03 0.53
CA GLU A 40 -9.56 17.91 0.30
C GLU A 40 -8.85 17.22 1.45
N SER A 41 -9.31 17.41 2.70
CA SER A 41 -8.69 16.80 3.87
C SER A 41 -8.95 15.29 3.92
N ASP A 42 -10.17 14.86 3.61
CA ASP A 42 -10.51 13.44 3.52
C ASP A 42 -9.79 12.77 2.34
N ALA A 43 -9.75 13.44 1.18
CA ALA A 43 -9.03 12.95 0.01
C ALA A 43 -7.53 12.79 0.29
N MET A 44 -6.92 13.77 0.99
CA MET A 44 -5.52 13.70 1.40
C MET A 44 -5.26 12.50 2.32
N VAL A 45 -6.15 12.23 3.28
CA VAL A 45 -6.04 11.08 4.19
C VAL A 45 -6.13 9.76 3.41
N GLN A 46 -7.15 9.62 2.54
CA GLN A 46 -7.32 8.41 1.72
C GLN A 46 -6.13 8.16 0.79
N LEU A 47 -5.64 9.21 0.10
CA LEU A 47 -4.45 9.12 -0.72
C LEU A 47 -3.20 8.74 0.10
N GLY A 48 -3.08 9.28 1.32
CA GLY A 48 -2.02 8.91 2.25
C GLY A 48 -2.04 7.41 2.58
N HIS A 49 -3.21 6.84 2.85
CA HIS A 49 -3.37 5.40 3.06
C HIS A 49 -2.98 4.60 1.81
N ILE A 50 -3.54 4.95 0.64
CA ILE A 50 -3.25 4.27 -0.63
C ILE A 50 -1.74 4.24 -0.89
N TYR A 51 -1.07 5.40 -0.81
CA TYR A 51 0.38 5.46 -1.01
C TYR A 51 1.14 4.65 0.03
N GLY A 52 0.76 4.73 1.31
CA GLY A 52 1.39 3.94 2.37
C GLY A 52 1.32 2.43 2.08
N HIS A 53 0.17 1.94 1.64
CA HIS A 53 0.01 0.52 1.28
C HIS A 53 0.81 0.12 0.04
N LEU A 54 0.79 0.93 -1.02
CA LEU A 54 1.57 0.65 -2.24
C LEU A 54 3.08 0.66 -1.97
N ASN A 55 3.54 1.59 -1.14
CA ASN A 55 4.92 1.71 -0.71
C ASN A 55 5.34 0.49 0.13
N ARG A 56 4.51 0.08 1.09
CA ARG A 56 4.76 -1.13 1.91
C ARG A 56 4.78 -2.39 1.07
N PHE A 57 3.88 -2.54 0.10
CA PHE A 57 3.92 -3.64 -0.86
C PHE A 57 5.29 -3.70 -1.56
N TRP A 58 5.77 -2.56 -2.06
CA TRP A 58 7.06 -2.56 -2.74
C TRP A 58 8.22 -2.85 -1.78
N HIS A 59 8.30 -2.19 -0.63
CA HIS A 59 9.36 -2.41 0.37
C HIS A 59 9.37 -3.84 0.92
N GLY A 60 8.18 -4.42 1.12
CA GLY A 60 8.01 -5.76 1.68
C GLY A 60 8.70 -6.87 0.90
N ARG A 61 9.03 -6.66 -0.38
CA ARG A 61 9.84 -7.60 -1.17
C ARG A 61 11.25 -7.84 -0.62
N LYS A 62 11.76 -6.92 0.22
CA LYS A 62 13.07 -7.00 0.88
C LYS A 62 12.98 -7.63 2.27
N ILE A 63 11.78 -7.84 2.81
CA ILE A 63 11.58 -8.47 4.11
C ILE A 63 11.75 -9.98 3.94
N THR A 64 12.63 -10.55 4.76
CA THR A 64 12.85 -12.00 4.84
C THR A 64 12.46 -12.49 6.24
N ASP A 65 12.35 -13.82 6.38
CA ASP A 65 12.21 -14.50 7.67
C ASP A 65 10.91 -14.18 8.44
N GLY A 66 9.89 -13.67 7.75
CA GLY A 66 8.57 -13.40 8.35
C GLY A 66 8.57 -12.29 9.42
N ASN A 67 9.53 -11.37 9.39
CA ASN A 67 9.55 -10.21 10.29
C ASN A 67 8.46 -9.20 9.90
N MET A 68 7.25 -9.42 10.43
CA MET A 68 6.07 -8.64 10.10
C MET A 68 6.17 -7.18 10.53
N ASP A 69 6.85 -6.92 11.65
CA ASP A 69 6.98 -5.56 12.20
C ASP A 69 7.84 -4.66 11.30
N ALA A 70 8.77 -5.25 10.54
CA ALA A 70 9.58 -4.51 9.57
C ALA A 70 8.74 -3.92 8.41
N LEU A 71 7.52 -4.42 8.19
CA LEU A 71 6.64 -3.91 7.15
C LEU A 71 5.93 -2.61 7.57
N TYR A 72 5.70 -2.39 8.85
CA TYR A 72 4.86 -1.29 9.35
C TYR A 72 5.72 -0.19 9.99
N THR A 73 6.53 0.46 9.17
CA THR A 73 7.40 1.58 9.57
C THR A 73 7.12 2.82 8.72
N ASP A 74 7.58 3.98 9.18
CA ASP A 74 7.53 5.22 8.40
C ASP A 74 8.35 5.11 7.10
N GLU A 75 9.48 4.40 7.17
CA GLU A 75 10.36 4.15 6.00
C GLU A 75 9.66 3.29 4.96
N SER A 76 9.09 2.16 5.36
CA SER A 76 8.38 1.27 4.45
C SER A 76 7.08 1.88 3.89
N SER A 77 6.53 2.89 4.55
CA SER A 77 5.36 3.65 4.09
C SER A 77 5.70 4.86 3.21
N SER A 78 6.98 5.23 3.11
CA SER A 78 7.47 6.35 2.28
C SER A 78 7.69 5.93 0.83
N PHE A 79 7.78 6.89 -0.10
CA PHE A 79 8.01 6.56 -1.50
C PHE A 79 9.38 5.84 -1.67
N PRO A 80 9.45 4.70 -2.38
CA PRO A 80 10.69 3.95 -2.49
C PRO A 80 11.79 4.70 -3.24
N ASP A 81 13.03 4.51 -2.81
CA ASP A 81 14.22 5.10 -3.44
C ASP A 81 14.65 4.38 -4.74
N ASP A 82 14.08 3.20 -4.99
CA ASP A 82 14.40 2.35 -6.13
C ASP A 82 13.19 2.07 -7.05
N VAL A 83 12.14 2.90 -6.96
CA VAL A 83 11.07 2.99 -7.97
C VAL A 83 11.32 4.22 -8.85
N ILE A 84 11.31 4.01 -10.17
CA ILE A 84 11.47 5.10 -11.14
C ILE A 84 10.10 5.40 -11.76
N LEU A 85 9.65 6.65 -11.64
CA LEU A 85 8.50 7.18 -12.36
C LEU A 85 8.99 7.66 -13.73
N THR A 86 9.05 6.74 -14.69
CA THR A 86 9.42 7.05 -16.09
C THR A 86 8.21 7.12 -16.98
#